data_AF-A0AA40CCA2-F1
#
_entry.id   AF-A0AA40CCA2-F1
#
_cell.length_a   1.000
_cell.length_b   1.000
_cell.length_c   1.000
_cell.angle_alpha   90.00
_cell.angle_beta   90.00
_cell.angle_gamma   90.00
#
_symmetry.space_group_name_H-M   'P 1'
#
loop_
_entity.id
_entity.type
_entity.pdbx_description
1 polymer ?
#
loop_
_entity_poly.entity_id
_entity_poly.type
_entity_poly.pdbx_seq_one_letter_code
_entity_poly.pdbx_strand_id
1 'polypeptide(L)'
;MGIVKHGEGEVTTKPQVGILNLPPELFLLIFEFMPLDYPTAIELQAVCRTFYHMTHVETCCTRDDKIAHMVHAEQTFQRHQRANGGKWACFKCFRLLPRQDFGKRQISSRRDKGQVDARRRFCVPRGIHRHHYGPGQIVELAGKNDWGSPE
;
A
#
# COMPACT_ATOMS: atom_id res chain seq x y z
N MET A 1 1.10 18.40 67.04
CA MET A 1 0.86 19.15 65.78
C MET A 1 1.44 18.35 64.64
N GLY A 2 0.61 18.10 63.63
CA GLY A 2 0.78 17.04 62.64
C GLY A 2 1.90 17.24 61.62
N ILE A 3 2.30 16.10 61.08
CA ILE A 3 3.25 15.88 60.00
C ILE A 3 2.65 16.39 58.69
N VAL A 4 3.43 17.10 57.87
CA VAL A 4 3.19 17.17 56.42
C VAL A 4 4.51 16.86 55.71
N LYS A 5 4.67 15.59 55.33
CA LYS A 5 5.65 15.17 54.33
C LYS A 5 5.05 15.48 52.97
N HIS A 6 5.69 16.35 52.20
CA HIS A 6 5.35 16.54 50.80
C HIS A 6 5.71 15.26 50.04
N GLY A 7 4.69 14.61 49.48
CA GLY A 7 4.84 13.41 48.67
C GLY A 7 5.56 13.75 47.37
N GLU A 8 6.70 13.12 47.17
CA GLU A 8 7.31 12.96 45.85
C GLU A 8 6.38 12.04 45.04
N GLY A 9 5.59 12.65 44.17
CA GLY A 9 4.80 11.93 43.18
C GLY A 9 5.75 11.30 42.17
N GLU A 10 6.13 10.06 42.42
CA GLU A 10 6.86 9.21 41.48
C GLU A 10 5.99 9.00 40.24
N VAL A 11 6.29 9.75 39.17
CA VAL A 11 5.67 9.56 37.85
C VAL A 11 6.20 8.24 37.30
N THR A 12 5.50 7.16 37.63
CA THR A 12 5.72 5.83 37.07
C THR A 12 5.26 5.84 35.60
N THR A 13 6.12 6.31 34.70
CA THR A 13 5.93 6.05 33.27
C THR A 13 6.08 4.55 33.06
N LYS A 14 4.97 3.84 32.86
CA LYS A 14 5.01 2.43 32.42
C LYS A 14 5.97 2.32 31.24
N PRO A 15 6.94 1.40 31.26
CA PRO A 15 7.83 1.22 30.13
C PRO A 15 6.98 0.89 28.91
N GLN A 16 7.04 1.75 27.89
CA GLN A 16 6.41 1.43 26.62
C GLN A 16 7.16 0.23 26.03
N VAL A 17 6.49 -0.91 26.01
CA VAL A 17 7.00 -2.11 25.36
C VAL A 17 6.88 -1.91 23.85
N GLY A 18 7.90 -1.29 23.27
CA GLY A 18 8.04 -1.19 21.82
C GLY A 18 8.52 -2.53 21.25
N ILE A 19 8.07 -2.86 20.05
CA ILE A 19 8.53 -4.06 19.33
C ILE A 19 10.07 -4.09 19.20
N LEU A 20 10.72 -2.92 19.14
CA LEU A 20 12.18 -2.77 19.08
C LEU A 20 12.92 -3.18 20.36
N ASN A 21 12.20 -3.35 21.48
CA ASN A 21 12.77 -3.77 22.77
C ASN A 21 12.65 -5.29 22.99
N LEU A 22 12.21 -6.05 21.98
CA LEU A 22 12.18 -7.51 22.07
C LEU A 22 13.60 -8.09 21.98
N PRO A 23 13.89 -9.20 22.69
CA PRO A 23 15.10 -9.97 22.47
C PRO A 23 15.24 -10.41 20.99
N PRO A 24 16.48 -10.45 20.43
CA PRO A 24 16.75 -10.89 19.07
C PRO A 24 16.11 -12.23 18.70
N GLU A 25 16.04 -13.16 19.65
CA GLU A 25 15.47 -14.49 19.47
C GLU A 25 13.97 -14.43 19.16
N LEU A 26 13.24 -13.49 19.79
CA LEU A 26 11.83 -13.30 19.51
C LEU A 26 11.61 -12.68 18.13
N PHE A 27 12.52 -11.82 17.67
CA PHE A 27 12.46 -11.31 16.31
C PHE A 27 12.64 -12.43 15.28
N LEU A 28 13.62 -13.31 15.48
CA LEU A 28 13.83 -14.45 14.59
C LEU A 28 12.58 -15.33 14.51
N LEU A 29 11.98 -15.66 15.66
CA LEU A 29 10.72 -16.40 15.68
C LEU A 29 9.58 -15.68 14.95
N ILE A 30 9.45 -14.36 15.14
CA ILE A 30 8.41 -13.58 14.46
C ILE A 30 8.62 -13.64 12.93
N PHE A 31 9.83 -13.39 12.44
CA PHE A 31 10.09 -13.33 10.99
C PHE A 31 10.22 -14.70 10.33
N GLU A 32 10.57 -15.75 11.08
CA GLU A 32 10.63 -17.13 10.58
C GLU A 32 9.23 -17.75 10.47
N PHE A 33 8.34 -17.49 11.44
CA PHE A 33 7.01 -18.08 11.47
C PHE A 33 5.88 -17.19 10.92
N MET A 34 6.17 -15.91 10.65
CA MET A 34 5.23 -14.99 10.01
C MET A 34 5.67 -14.73 8.56
N PRO A 35 5.10 -15.45 7.58
CA PRO A 35 5.36 -15.14 6.18
C PRO A 35 4.78 -13.76 5.87
N LEU A 36 5.66 -12.77 5.77
CA LEU A 36 5.29 -11.43 5.31
C LEU A 36 5.16 -11.46 3.79
N ASP A 37 4.05 -10.93 3.28
CA ASP A 37 3.94 -10.66 1.86
C ASP A 37 4.94 -9.57 1.47
N TYR A 38 5.42 -9.63 0.22
CA TYR A 38 6.42 -8.70 -0.30
C TYR A 38 6.13 -7.20 -0.01
N PRO A 39 4.89 -6.69 -0.19
CA PRO A 39 4.60 -5.29 0.08
C PRO A 39 4.84 -4.91 1.53
N THR A 40 4.36 -5.72 2.47
CA THR A 40 4.52 -5.48 3.91
C THR A 40 5.98 -5.55 4.32
N ALA A 41 6.73 -6.50 3.76
CA ALA A 41 8.15 -6.61 4.05
C ALA A 41 8.94 -5.37 3.58
N ILE A 42 8.67 -4.85 2.37
CA ILE A 42 9.28 -3.61 1.88
C ILE A 42 8.93 -2.39 2.75
N GLU A 43 7.67 -2.27 3.17
CA GLU A 43 7.27 -1.17 4.06
C GLU A 43 7.98 -1.27 5.41
N LEU A 44 8.10 -2.48 5.97
CA LEU A 44 8.77 -2.72 7.24
C LEU A 44 10.28 -2.43 7.17
N GLN A 45 10.93 -2.76 6.05
CA GLN A 45 12.33 -2.39 5.77
C GLN A 45 12.56 -0.87 5.80
N ALA A 46 11.56 -0.08 5.36
CA ALA A 46 11.65 1.38 5.31
C ALA A 46 11.47 2.05 6.68
N VAL A 47 10.94 1.34 7.69
CA VAL A 47 10.69 1.90 9.02
C VAL A 47 11.98 2.08 9.83
N CYS A 48 12.84 1.06 9.88
CA CYS A 48 14.11 1.17 10.60
C CYS A 48 15.16 0.16 10.12
N ARG A 49 16.43 0.43 10.46
CA ARG A 49 17.57 -0.42 10.09
C ARG A 49 17.48 -1.84 10.66
N THR A 50 16.91 -2.01 11.85
CA THR A 50 16.74 -3.34 12.46
C THR A 50 15.84 -4.21 11.58
N PHE A 51 14.69 -3.68 11.18
CA PHE A 51 13.78 -4.40 10.27
C PHE A 51 14.39 -4.63 8.90
N TYR A 52 15.17 -3.69 8.37
CA TYR A 52 15.90 -3.86 7.12
C TYR A 52 16.75 -5.15 7.10
N HIS A 53 17.43 -5.44 8.20
CA HIS A 53 18.29 -6.64 8.29
C HIS A 53 17.52 -7.92 8.65
N MET A 54 16.43 -7.82 9.40
CA MET A 54 15.67 -9.00 9.86
C MET A 54 14.67 -9.50 8.82
N THR A 55 14.09 -8.59 8.04
CA THR A 55 13.25 -8.96 6.89
C THR A 55 14.16 -9.30 5.73
N HIS A 56 14.51 -10.58 5.63
CA HIS A 56 15.10 -11.12 4.41
C HIS A 56 14.05 -11.12 3.31
N VAL A 57 13.86 -9.96 2.68
CA VAL A 57 13.18 -9.88 1.40
C VAL A 57 14.16 -10.44 0.39
N GLU A 58 14.02 -11.73 0.06
CA GLU A 58 14.53 -12.21 -1.22
C GLU A 58 14.01 -11.22 -2.27
N THR A 59 14.91 -10.62 -3.04
CA THR A 59 14.55 -9.61 -4.03
C THR A 59 13.41 -10.15 -4.89
N CYS A 60 12.18 -9.70 -4.63
CA CYS A 60 11.02 -10.20 -5.33
C CYS A 60 11.07 -9.76 -6.78
N CYS A 61 11.57 -10.66 -7.63
CA CYS A 61 11.69 -10.44 -9.06
C CYS A 61 10.50 -11.01 -9.83
N THR A 62 9.54 -11.68 -9.18
CA THR A 62 8.38 -12.20 -9.90
C THR A 62 7.42 -11.07 -10.27
N ARG A 63 6.69 -11.31 -11.36
CA ARG A 63 5.69 -10.35 -11.84
C ARG A 63 4.54 -10.18 -10.85
N ASP A 64 4.17 -11.24 -10.14
CA ASP A 64 3.02 -11.24 -9.24
C ASP A 64 3.32 -10.50 -7.95
N ASP A 65 4.55 -10.56 -7.43
CA ASP A 65 4.96 -9.75 -6.27
C ASP A 65 4.92 -8.25 -6.58
N LYS A 66 5.39 -7.86 -7.78
CA LYS A 66 5.29 -6.47 -8.25
C LYS A 66 3.84 -6.03 -8.36
N ILE A 67 2.94 -6.92 -8.79
CA ILE A 67 1.51 -6.64 -8.84
C ILE A 67 0.96 -6.46 -7.42
N ALA A 68 1.26 -7.37 -6.50
CA ALA A 68 0.82 -7.31 -5.12
C ALA A 68 1.27 -6.00 -4.45
N HIS A 69 2.54 -5.61 -4.63
CA HIS A 69 3.07 -4.35 -4.10
C HIS A 69 2.35 -3.14 -4.69
N MET A 70 2.13 -3.13 -5.99
CA MET A 70 1.42 -2.05 -6.65
C MET A 70 -0.05 -1.93 -6.19
N VAL A 71 -0.72 -3.05 -5.94
CA VAL A 71 -2.09 -3.09 -5.40
C VAL A 71 -2.11 -2.61 -3.94
N HIS A 72 -1.16 -3.07 -3.12
CA HIS A 72 -0.98 -2.59 -1.75
C HIS A 72 -0.74 -1.07 -1.74
N ALA A 73 0.19 -0.59 -2.57
CA ALA A 73 0.46 0.84 -2.72
C ALA A 73 -0.73 1.63 -3.32
N GLU A 74 -1.64 0.99 -4.06
CA GLU A 74 -2.90 1.61 -4.46
C GLU A 74 -3.90 1.68 -3.30
N GLN A 75 -3.94 0.67 -2.42
CA GLN A 75 -4.91 0.44 -1.33
C GLN A 75 -4.54 1.10 0.01
N THR A 76 -3.30 0.93 0.46
CA THR A 76 -2.78 1.48 1.73
C THR A 76 -2.75 2.99 1.67
N PHE A 77 -2.42 3.53 0.50
CA PHE A 77 -2.56 4.96 0.23
C PHE A 77 -4.02 5.40 0.01
N GLN A 78 -5.04 4.53 0.06
CA GLN A 78 -6.45 4.95 0.05
C GLN A 78 -6.88 5.61 1.35
N ARG A 79 -6.31 5.22 2.50
CA ARG A 79 -6.46 6.00 3.75
C ARG A 79 -5.92 7.43 3.60
N HIS A 80 -5.09 7.66 2.58
CA HIS A 80 -4.52 8.93 2.17
C HIS A 80 -4.84 9.26 0.69
N GLN A 81 -6.02 8.88 0.16
CA GLN A 81 -6.35 9.06 -1.27
C GLN A 81 -6.23 10.53 -1.73
N ARG A 82 -6.49 11.47 -0.81
CA ARG A 82 -6.26 12.91 -0.99
C ARG A 82 -4.77 13.30 -0.95
N ALA A 83 -3.96 12.65 -0.10
CA ALA A 83 -2.54 12.96 0.03
C ALA A 83 -1.64 12.24 -1.00
N ASN A 84 -2.10 11.13 -1.60
CA ASN A 84 -1.36 10.43 -2.67
C ASN A 84 -1.68 10.95 -4.09
N GLY A 85 -2.30 12.12 -4.19
CA GLY A 85 -2.61 12.81 -5.45
C GLY A 85 -3.53 12.02 -6.39
N GLY A 86 -4.33 11.07 -5.88
CA GLY A 86 -5.23 10.27 -6.70
C GLY A 86 -4.54 9.37 -7.74
N LYS A 87 -3.38 8.80 -7.41
CA LYS A 87 -2.63 7.89 -8.28
C LYS A 87 -3.16 6.44 -8.20
N TRP A 88 -3.06 5.71 -9.30
CA TRP A 88 -3.53 4.33 -9.47
C TRP A 88 -2.43 3.45 -10.06
N ALA A 89 -2.45 2.15 -9.78
CA ALA A 89 -1.44 1.23 -10.27
C ALA A 89 -1.71 0.77 -11.70
N CYS A 90 -0.73 0.87 -12.60
CA CYS A 90 -0.79 0.20 -13.90
C CYS A 90 -0.08 -1.16 -13.87
N PHE A 91 -0.81 -2.22 -14.19
CA PHE A 91 -0.35 -3.62 -14.11
C PHE A 91 0.62 -4.06 -15.20
N LYS A 92 0.85 -3.20 -16.21
CA LYS A 92 1.86 -3.42 -17.25
C LYS A 92 3.09 -2.55 -17.07
N CYS A 93 2.90 -1.33 -16.55
CA CYS A 93 3.99 -0.40 -16.29
C CYS A 93 4.66 -0.65 -14.94
N PHE A 94 4.00 -1.31 -13.99
CA PHE A 94 4.41 -1.43 -12.59
C PHE A 94 4.75 -0.05 -11.99
N ARG A 95 3.87 0.93 -12.25
CA ARG A 95 4.02 2.32 -11.81
C ARG A 95 2.70 2.87 -11.30
N LEU A 96 2.79 3.72 -10.28
CA LEU A 96 1.68 4.53 -9.79
C LEU A 96 1.56 5.76 -10.69
N LEU A 97 0.44 5.90 -11.38
CA LEU A 97 0.21 6.96 -12.35
C LEU A 97 -1.01 7.79 -11.93
N PRO A 98 -1.05 9.09 -12.27
CA PRO A 98 -2.22 9.93 -12.04
C PRO A 98 -3.51 9.35 -12.65
N ARG A 99 -4.65 9.61 -12.00
CA ARG A 99 -6.00 9.22 -12.48
C ARG A 99 -6.25 9.52 -13.95
N GLN A 100 -5.82 10.68 -14.43
CA GLN A 100 -5.98 11.15 -15.81
C GLN A 100 -5.28 10.26 -16.86
N ASP A 101 -4.30 9.45 -16.45
CA ASP A 101 -3.59 8.53 -17.35
C ASP A 101 -4.39 7.24 -17.60
N PHE A 102 -5.57 7.11 -16.99
CA PHE A 102 -6.46 5.96 -17.11
C PHE A 102 -7.79 6.38 -17.74
N GLY A 103 -8.32 5.52 -18.61
CA GLY A 103 -9.69 5.70 -19.11
C GLY A 103 -10.70 5.53 -17.97
N LYS A 104 -11.82 6.26 -18.02
CA LYS A 104 -12.89 6.24 -17.01
C LYS A 104 -13.38 4.83 -16.65
N ARG A 105 -13.45 3.94 -17.65
CA ARG A 105 -13.80 2.51 -17.50
C ARG A 105 -12.77 1.68 -16.72
N GLN A 106 -11.50 2.10 -16.73
CA GLN A 106 -10.43 1.50 -15.91
C GLN A 106 -10.49 1.99 -14.45
N ILE A 107 -11.35 2.98 -14.17
CA ILE A 107 -11.47 3.58 -12.84
C ILE A 107 -12.75 3.23 -12.12
N SER A 108 -13.87 3.19 -12.83
CA SER A 108 -15.19 2.91 -12.25
C SER A 108 -15.28 1.55 -11.55
N SER A 109 -16.14 1.47 -10.54
CA SER A 109 -16.33 0.31 -9.65
C SER A 109 -17.00 -0.89 -10.31
N ARG A 110 -17.58 -0.74 -11.50
CA ARG A 110 -18.30 -1.82 -12.21
C ARG A 110 -17.37 -2.80 -12.96
N ARG A 111 -16.18 -3.07 -12.43
CA ARG A 111 -15.22 -3.99 -13.06
C ARG A 111 -15.52 -5.47 -12.74
N ASP A 112 -16.35 -5.74 -11.74
CA ASP A 112 -16.43 -7.04 -11.04
C ASP A 112 -17.28 -8.16 -11.67
N LYS A 113 -17.75 -8.09 -12.92
CA LYS A 113 -18.47 -9.23 -13.51
C LYS A 113 -17.53 -10.26 -14.18
N GLY A 114 -16.74 -10.94 -13.35
CA GLY A 114 -16.20 -12.28 -13.64
C GLY A 114 -14.95 -12.38 -14.52
N GLN A 115 -14.26 -11.30 -14.84
CA GLN A 115 -13.03 -11.34 -15.63
C GLN A 115 -11.79 -11.35 -14.72
N VAL A 116 -10.82 -12.23 -14.97
CA VAL A 116 -9.55 -12.35 -14.21
C VAL A 116 -8.79 -11.01 -14.17
N ASP A 117 -8.95 -10.19 -15.20
CA ASP A 117 -8.34 -8.87 -15.32
C ASP A 117 -9.21 -7.72 -14.78
N ALA A 118 -10.40 -7.99 -14.22
CA ALA A 118 -11.27 -6.97 -13.60
C ALA A 118 -10.56 -6.13 -12.54
N ARG A 119 -9.65 -6.78 -11.80
CA ARG A 119 -8.85 -6.14 -10.75
C ARG A 119 -7.61 -5.43 -11.29
N ARG A 120 -7.27 -5.60 -12.58
CA ARG A 120 -6.05 -5.08 -13.20
C ARG A 120 -6.35 -3.82 -14.00
N ARG A 121 -5.69 -2.71 -13.65
CA ARG A 121 -5.79 -1.46 -14.41
C ARG A 121 -4.66 -1.30 -15.40
N PHE A 122 -4.98 -0.71 -16.55
CA PHE A 122 -4.01 -0.31 -17.56
C PHE A 122 -4.15 1.18 -17.84
N CYS A 123 -3.02 1.91 -17.79
CA CYS A 123 -2.99 3.28 -18.29
C CYS A 123 -3.29 3.29 -19.79
N VAL A 124 -3.82 4.39 -20.31
CA VAL A 124 -4.30 4.50 -21.69
C VAL A 124 -3.28 4.01 -22.72
N PRO A 125 -1.99 4.42 -22.68
CA PRO A 125 -1.00 3.92 -23.64
C PRO A 125 -0.89 2.38 -23.62
N ARG A 126 -0.85 1.77 -22.43
CA ARG A 126 -0.75 0.31 -22.31
C ARG A 126 -2.06 -0.42 -22.58
N GLY A 127 -3.20 0.24 -22.33
CA GLY A 127 -4.51 -0.26 -22.70
C GLY A 127 -4.69 -0.35 -24.22
N ILE A 128 -4.21 0.65 -24.96
CA ILE A 128 -4.19 0.66 -26.43
C ILE A 128 -3.35 -0.51 -26.97
N HIS A 129 -2.11 -0.65 -26.48
CA HIS A 129 -1.22 -1.76 -26.88
C HIS A 129 -1.78 -3.17 -26.57
N ARG A 130 -2.74 -3.26 -25.64
CA ARG A 130 -3.40 -4.53 -25.27
C ARG A 130 -4.78 -4.69 -25.87
N HIS A 131 -5.18 -3.80 -26.77
CA HIS A 131 -6.50 -3.81 -27.40
C HIS A 131 -7.67 -3.76 -26.39
N HIS A 132 -7.45 -3.15 -25.22
CA HIS A 132 -8.53 -2.85 -24.27
C HIS A 132 -9.44 -1.71 -24.78
N TYR A 133 -9.00 -1.00 -25.82
CA TYR A 133 -9.77 0.00 -26.55
C TYR A 133 -9.81 -0.40 -28.02
N GLY A 134 -11.00 -0.40 -28.61
CA GLY A 134 -11.20 -0.74 -30.02
C GLY A 134 -10.70 0.36 -30.97
N PRO A 135 -10.43 0.03 -32.25
CA PRO A 135 -10.11 1.03 -33.27
C PRO A 135 -11.22 2.08 -33.37
N GLY A 136 -10.85 3.37 -33.40
CA GLY A 136 -11.81 4.49 -33.47
C GLY A 136 -12.63 4.71 -32.18
N GLN A 137 -12.40 3.93 -31.12
CA GLN A 137 -13.09 4.13 -29.85
C GLN A 137 -12.61 5.42 -29.18
N ILE A 138 -13.55 6.31 -28.86
CA ILE A 138 -13.27 7.49 -28.04
C ILE A 138 -13.08 7.02 -26.58
N VAL A 139 -11.90 7.30 -26.02
CA VAL A 139 -11.57 6.97 -24.64
C VAL A 139 -11.75 8.23 -23.77
N GLU A 140 -12.82 8.26 -22.99
CA GLU A 140 -12.97 9.27 -21.93
C GLU A 140 -11.90 9.04 -20.86
N LEU A 141 -11.01 10.01 -20.69
CA LEU A 141 -10.09 10.06 -19.56
C LEU A 141 -10.87 10.37 -18.28
N ALA A 142 -10.40 9.87 -17.15
CA ALA A 142 -11.02 10.22 -15.90
C ALA A 142 -10.68 11.66 -15.47
N GLY A 143 -11.71 12.41 -15.05
CA GLY A 143 -11.53 13.80 -14.62
C GLY A 143 -10.78 13.90 -13.29
N LYS A 144 -10.16 15.07 -13.04
CA LYS A 144 -9.52 15.42 -11.76
C LYS A 144 -10.51 15.45 -10.59
N ASN A 145 -11.80 15.67 -10.86
CA ASN A 145 -12.81 16.00 -9.84
C ASN A 145 -13.91 14.93 -9.69
N ASP A 146 -13.81 13.80 -10.40
CA ASP A 146 -14.81 12.70 -10.34
C ASP A 146 -14.65 11.82 -9.08
N TRP A 147 -14.38 12.45 -7.93
CA TRP A 147 -14.51 11.81 -6.63
C TRP A 147 -16.00 11.68 -6.40
N GLY A 148 -16.52 10.45 -6.53
CA GLY A 148 -17.93 10.18 -6.31
C GLY A 148 -18.37 10.85 -5.02
N SER A 149 -19.37 11.72 -5.13
CA SER A 149 -20.21 12.04 -3.99
C SER A 149 -20.68 10.71 -3.40
N PRO A 150 -20.57 10.51 -2.07
CA PRO A 150 -21.29 9.42 -1.45
C PRO A 150 -22.78 9.68 -1.68
N GLU A 151 -23.44 8.77 -2.42
CA GLU A 151 -24.88 8.58 -2.32
C GLU A 151 -25.19 7.77 -1.06
#